data_AF-A0A0G1FIK9-F1
#
_entry.id   AF-A0A0G1FIK9-F1
#
_cell.length_a   1.000
_cell.length_b   1.000
_cell.length_c   1.000
_cell.angle_alpha   90.00
_cell.angle_beta   90.00
_cell.angle_gamma   90.00
#
_symmetry.space_group_name_H-M   'P 1'
#
loop_
_entity.id
_entity.type
_entity.pdbx_description
1 polymer ?
#
loop_
_entity_poly.entity_id
_entity_poly.type
_entity_poly.pdbx_seq_one_letter_code
_entity_poly.pdbx_strand_id
1 'polypeptide(L)'
;MREFDVAIIPHLQNEFNRHTNPMKLYEYLAAGKPVVATPGAGLDEFKDLVYLAAKPEDFNQALIQALQENGNELKERRMVAAAHESWTERVNVMLDKIFAKLDS
;
A
#
# COMPACT_ATOMS: atom_id res chain seq x y z
N MET A 1 -6.07 -14.42 -0.93
CA MET A 1 -6.64 -13.13 -0.46
C MET A 1 -8.16 -13.03 -0.52
N ARG A 2 -8.92 -14.09 -0.84
CA ARG A 2 -10.39 -13.99 -0.93
C ARG A 2 -11.12 -14.10 0.41
N GLU A 3 -10.45 -14.57 1.46
CA GLU A 3 -11.10 -14.97 2.72
C GLU A 3 -11.08 -13.91 3.83
N PHE A 4 -10.32 -12.82 3.67
CA PHE A 4 -10.25 -11.75 4.67
C PHE A 4 -10.97 -10.48 4.17
N ASP A 5 -11.72 -9.83 5.05
CA ASP A 5 -12.46 -8.60 4.73
C ASP A 5 -11.55 -7.37 4.74
N VAL A 6 -10.58 -7.33 5.66
CA VAL A 6 -9.61 -6.25 5.83
C VAL A 6 -8.20 -6.83 5.99
N ALA A 7 -7.21 -6.19 5.38
CA ALA A 7 -5.80 -6.53 5.52
C ALA A 7 -5.09 -5.56 6.49
N ILE A 8 -4.02 -6.02 7.14
CA ILE A 8 -3.28 -5.20 8.10
C ILE A 8 -1.77 -5.18 7.85
N ILE A 9 -1.12 -4.06 8.19
CA ILE A 9 0.33 -3.88 8.22
C ILE A 9 0.72 -3.20 9.55
N PRO A 10 0.77 -3.96 10.67
CA PRO A 10 0.99 -3.40 12.01
C PRO A 10 2.48 -3.36 12.37
N HIS A 11 3.30 -2.69 11.56
CA HIS A 11 4.74 -2.62 11.83
C HIS A 11 5.04 -1.75 13.06
N LEU A 12 5.99 -2.19 13.87
CA LEU A 12 6.51 -1.41 14.99
C LEU A 12 7.19 -0.14 14.47
N GLN A 13 6.91 1.00 15.09
CA GLN A 13 7.52 2.28 14.75
C GLN A 13 8.97 2.37 15.25
N ASN A 14 9.90 1.84 14.47
CA ASN A 14 11.34 1.88 14.74
C ASN A 14 12.12 2.36 13.52
N GLU A 15 13.41 2.61 13.69
CA GLU A 15 14.27 3.15 12.62
C GLU A 15 14.38 2.22 11.41
N PHE A 16 14.40 0.91 11.64
CA PHE A 16 14.44 -0.08 10.58
C PHE A 16 13.18 0.01 9.70
N ASN A 17 11.99 -0.05 10.31
CA ASN A 17 10.72 -0.04 9.59
C ASN A 17 10.40 1.32 8.95
N ARG A 18 11.03 2.41 9.41
CA ARG A 18 10.92 3.74 8.78
C ARG A 18 11.46 3.78 7.34
N HIS A 19 12.32 2.84 6.95
CA HIS A 19 12.94 2.83 5.63
C HIS A 19 12.54 1.60 4.79
N THR A 20 11.70 0.71 5.32
CA THR A 20 11.26 -0.50 4.61
C THR A 20 10.00 -0.23 3.81
N ASN A 21 10.04 -0.56 2.52
CA ASN A 21 8.84 -0.58 1.69
C ASN A 21 8.02 -1.86 1.98
N PRO A 22 6.75 -1.73 2.41
CA PRO A 22 5.92 -2.88 2.72
C PRO A 22 5.40 -3.55 1.43
N MET A 23 6.15 -4.52 0.88
CA MET A 23 5.75 -5.23 -0.35
C MET A 23 4.34 -5.85 -0.28
N LYS A 24 3.90 -6.25 0.91
CA LYS A 24 2.55 -6.80 1.13
C LYS A 24 1.43 -5.81 0.83
N LEU A 25 1.70 -4.51 0.91
CA LEU A 25 0.75 -3.47 0.53
C LEU A 25 0.29 -3.65 -0.92
N TYR A 26 1.21 -3.85 -1.86
CA TYR A 26 0.88 -3.98 -3.28
C TYR A 26 -0.03 -5.17 -3.55
N GLU A 27 0.22 -6.30 -2.87
CA GLU A 27 -0.64 -7.48 -2.99
C GLU A 27 -2.07 -7.19 -2.46
N TYR A 28 -2.20 -6.48 -1.34
CA TYR A 28 -3.50 -6.12 -0.76
C TYR A 28 -4.27 -5.13 -1.65
N LEU A 29 -3.57 -4.13 -2.21
CA LEU A 29 -4.14 -3.16 -3.13
C LEU A 29 -4.57 -3.83 -4.45
N ALA A 30 -3.77 -4.75 -4.98
CA ALA A 30 -4.12 -5.54 -6.18
C ALA A 30 -5.34 -6.43 -5.94
N ALA A 31 -5.56 -6.89 -4.71
CA ALA A 31 -6.78 -7.60 -4.31
C ALA A 31 -7.96 -6.66 -4.03
N GLY A 32 -7.75 -5.34 -4.09
CA GLY A 32 -8.75 -4.30 -3.82
C GLY A 32 -9.21 -4.25 -2.36
N LYS A 33 -8.43 -4.82 -1.44
CA LYS A 33 -8.83 -4.95 -0.04
C LYS A 33 -8.61 -3.65 0.73
N PRO A 34 -9.51 -3.26 1.64
CA PRO A 34 -9.21 -2.26 2.66
C PRO A 34 -7.97 -2.66 3.45
N VAL A 35 -7.07 -1.71 3.71
CA VAL A 35 -5.81 -1.94 4.44
C VAL A 35 -5.72 -0.97 5.59
N VAL A 36 -5.45 -1.49 6.79
CA VAL A 36 -5.09 -0.69 7.97
C VAL A 36 -3.60 -0.87 8.26
N ALA A 37 -2.84 0.21 8.31
CA ALA A 37 -1.39 0.17 8.48
C ALA A 37 -0.90 1.18 9.52
N THR A 38 0.25 0.89 10.11
CA THR A 38 1.01 1.91 10.84
C THR A 38 1.75 2.81 9.84
N PRO A 39 1.89 4.14 10.08
CA PRO A 39 2.59 5.04 9.16
C PRO A 39 4.03 4.59 8.85
N GLY A 40 4.51 4.75 7.62
CA GLY A 40 5.86 4.32 7.26
C GLY A 40 6.24 4.63 5.82
N ALA A 41 7.50 4.37 5.46
CA ALA A 41 8.00 4.63 4.11
C ALA A 41 7.17 3.88 3.05
N GLY A 42 6.82 4.59 1.98
CA GLY A 42 6.04 4.06 0.87
C GLY A 42 4.53 3.96 1.11
N LEU A 43 4.03 4.24 2.33
CA LEU A 43 2.58 4.29 2.59
C LEU A 43 1.97 5.68 2.32
N ASP A 44 2.76 6.74 2.41
CA ASP A 44 2.30 8.11 2.18
C ASP A 44 1.72 8.33 0.77
N GLU A 45 2.26 7.62 -0.22
CA GLU A 45 1.78 7.62 -1.61
C GLU A 45 0.38 7.01 -1.76
N PHE A 46 -0.01 6.15 -0.81
CA PHE A 46 -1.29 5.44 -0.81
C PHE A 46 -2.23 5.90 0.31
N LYS A 47 -1.94 7.01 0.99
CA LYS A 47 -2.73 7.51 2.14
C LYS A 47 -4.21 7.73 1.84
N ASP A 48 -4.57 7.99 0.58
CA ASP A 48 -5.96 8.16 0.14
C ASP A 48 -6.66 6.82 -0.18
N LEU A 49 -5.93 5.71 -0.05
CA LEU A 49 -6.36 4.34 -0.37
C LEU A 49 -6.27 3.38 0.83
N VAL A 50 -5.56 3.77 1.89
CA VAL A 50 -5.35 2.99 3.12
C VAL A 50 -5.71 3.78 4.36
N TYR A 51 -6.01 3.09 5.45
CA TYR A 51 -6.25 3.70 6.75
C TYR A 51 -4.94 3.67 7.54
N LEU A 52 -4.44 4.83 7.94
CA LEU A 52 -3.20 4.94 8.73
C LEU A 52 -3.51 5.24 10.18
N ALA A 53 -2.95 4.43 11.09
CA ALA A 53 -3.13 4.59 12.52
C ALA A 53 -1.84 4.26 13.28
N ALA A 54 -1.37 5.19 14.12
CA ALA A 54 -0.11 5.06 14.84
C ALA A 54 -0.26 4.45 16.25
N LYS A 55 -1.46 4.55 16.84
CA LYS A 55 -1.74 4.09 18.22
C LYS A 55 -2.74 2.93 18.20
N PRO A 56 -2.71 2.05 19.21
CA PRO A 56 -3.60 0.90 19.28
C PRO A 56 -5.09 1.25 19.19
N GLU A 57 -5.51 2.32 19.87
CA GLU A 57 -6.90 2.78 19.90
C GLU A 57 -7.35 3.26 18.52
N ASP A 58 -6.51 4.06 17.86
CA ASP A 58 -6.75 4.56 16.50
C ASP A 58 -6.77 3.41 15.49
N PHE A 59 -5.93 2.38 15.70
CA PHE A 59 -5.85 1.21 14.83
C PHE A 59 -7.14 0.39 14.90
N ASN A 60 -7.69 0.20 16.10
CA ASN A 60 -8.99 -0.45 16.27
C ASN A 60 -10.12 0.35 15.60
N GLN A 61 -10.12 1.67 15.74
CA GLN A 61 -11.12 2.51 15.05
C GLN A 61 -11.00 2.41 13.53
N ALA A 62 -9.77 2.45 13.00
CA ALA A 62 -9.51 2.27 11.58
C ALA A 62 -9.97 0.90 11.06
N LEU A 63 -9.82 -0.17 11.85
CA LEU A 63 -10.36 -1.49 11.49
C LEU A 63 -11.88 -1.49 11.38
N ILE A 64 -12.58 -0.85 12.33
CA ILE A 64 -14.05 -0.74 12.30
C ILE A 64 -14.48 0.05 11.06
N GLN A 65 -13.81 1.16 10.75
CA GLN A 65 -14.09 1.95 9.55
C GLN A 65 -13.84 1.15 8.27
N ALA A 66 -12.72 0.45 8.18
CA ALA A 66 -12.38 -0.39 7.03
C ALA A 66 -13.39 -1.53 6.80
N LEU A 67 -13.91 -2.13 7.88
CA LEU A 67 -14.97 -3.16 7.81
C LEU A 67 -16.32 -2.58 7.37
N GLN A 68 -16.57 -1.31 7.63
CA GLN A 68 -17.77 -0.59 7.22
C GLN A 68 -17.64 0.08 5.85
N GLU A 69 -16.46 -0.01 5.22
CA GLU A 69 -16.25 0.50 3.87
C GLU A 69 -17.16 -0.24 2.90
N ASN A 70 -18.02 0.53 2.23
CA ASN A 70 -18.99 0.01 1.29
C ASN A 70 -18.78 0.67 -0.08
N GLY A 71 -18.93 -0.12 -1.14
CA GLY A 71 -18.85 0.37 -2.53
C GLY A 71 -17.61 -0.12 -3.28
N ASN A 72 -17.72 -0.11 -4.62
CA ASN A 72 -16.67 -0.62 -5.50
C ASN A 72 -15.60 0.43 -5.84
N GLU A 73 -15.85 1.72 -5.60
CA GLU A 73 -14.95 2.80 -6.05
C GLU A 73 -13.55 2.70 -5.44
N LEU A 74 -13.44 2.65 -4.10
CA LEU A 74 -12.14 2.53 -3.44
C LEU A 74 -11.44 1.23 -3.80
N LYS A 75 -12.18 0.13 -3.90
CA LYS A 75 -11.66 -1.17 -4.36
C LYS A 75 -11.03 -1.05 -5.74
N GLU A 76 -11.71 -0.46 -6.71
CA GLU A 76 -11.21 -0.26 -8.07
C GLU A 76 -9.99 0.67 -8.09
N ARG A 77 -10.03 1.78 -7.35
CA ARG A 77 -8.89 2.71 -7.22
C ARG A 77 -7.64 2.01 -6.66
N ARG A 78 -7.79 1.13 -5.66
CA ARG A 78 -6.68 0.33 -5.12
C ARG A 78 -6.09 -0.61 -6.19
N MET A 79 -6.95 -1.29 -6.94
CA MET A 79 -6.51 -2.22 -7.98
C MET A 79 -5.76 -1.49 -9.11
N VAL A 80 -6.25 -0.32 -9.51
CA VAL A 80 -5.57 0.54 -10.50
C VAL A 80 -4.21 1.00 -9.97
N ALA A 81 -4.17 1.53 -8.74
CA ALA A 81 -2.91 1.97 -8.13
C ALA A 81 -1.87 0.84 -8.07
N ALA A 82 -2.28 -0.38 -7.71
CA ALA A 82 -1.39 -1.53 -7.67
C ALA A 82 -0.88 -1.99 -9.05
N ALA A 83 -1.66 -1.78 -10.11
CA ALA A 83 -1.24 -2.16 -11.47
C ALA A 83 -0.03 -1.34 -11.95
N HIS A 84 0.09 -0.09 -11.51
CA HIS A 84 1.25 0.77 -11.78
C HIS A 84 2.52 0.35 -11.03
N GLU A 85 2.39 -0.53 -10.03
CA GLU A 85 3.51 -1.02 -9.21
C GLU A 85 4.05 -2.37 -9.68
N SER A 86 3.66 -2.80 -10.89
CA SER A 86 4.11 -4.08 -11.45
C SER A 86 5.63 -4.13 -11.63
N TRP A 87 6.20 -5.34 -11.53
CA TRP A 87 7.63 -5.56 -11.78
C TRP A 87 8.06 -5.11 -13.17
N THR A 88 7.21 -5.32 -14.18
CA THR A 88 7.47 -4.88 -15.54
C THR A 88 7.63 -3.37 -15.60
N GLU A 89 6.72 -2.62 -14.98
CA GLU A 89 6.78 -1.15 -14.95
C GLU A 89 8.02 -0.66 -14.22
N ARG A 90 8.32 -1.25 -13.05
CA ARG A 90 9.53 -0.92 -12.30
C ARG A 90 10.81 -1.19 -13.09
N VAL A 91 10.87 -2.29 -13.83
CA VAL A 91 12.02 -2.61 -14.70
C VAL A 91 12.14 -1.63 -15.85
N ASN A 92 11.04 -1.26 -16.50
CA ASN A 92 11.06 -0.26 -17.57
C ASN A 92 11.61 1.08 -17.07
N VAL A 93 11.13 1.57 -15.92
CA VAL A 93 11.64 2.81 -15.30
C VAL A 93 13.13 2.73 -15.00
N MET A 94 13.63 1.57 -14.55
CA MET A 94 15.06 1.37 -14.32
C MET A 94 15.85 1.37 -15.63
N LEU A 95 15.38 0.67 -16.67
CA LEU A 95 16.02 0.60 -17.97
C LEU A 95 16.07 1.96 -18.65
N ASP A 96 14.99 2.73 -18.62
CA ASP A 96 14.94 4.08 -19.19
C ASP A 96 16.02 4.99 -18.58
N LYS A 97 16.20 4.93 -17.26
CA LYS A 97 17.24 5.69 -16.56
C LYS A 97 18.66 5.24 -16.94
N ILE A 98 18.86 3.93 -17.11
CA ILE A 98 20.16 3.37 -17.50
C ILE A 98 20.50 3.79 -18.94
N PHE A 99 19.58 3.59 -19.88
CA PHE A 99 19.80 3.94 -21.29
C PHE A 99 20.00 5.44 -21.48
N ALA A 100 19.19 6.29 -20.83
CA ALA A 100 19.40 7.73 -20.85
C ALA A 100 20.79 8.17 -20.37
N LYS A 101 21.45 7.37 -19.51
CA LYS A 101 22.79 7.66 -19.01
C LYS A 101 23.91 7.05 -19.86
N LEU A 102 23.63 6.00 -20.61
CA LEU A 102 24.57 5.38 -21.55
C LEU A 102 24.63 6.15 -22.87
N ASP A 103 23.52 6.79 -23.27
CA ASP A 103 23.43 7.62 -24.48
C ASP A 103 23.91 9.07 -24.25
N SER A 104 24.36 9.41 -23.04
CA SER A 104 24.91 10.73 -22.63
C SER A 104 26.42 10.71 -22.50
#